data_AF-A0A9P3AZ97-F1
#
_entry.id   AF-A0A9P3AZ97-F1
#
_cell.length_a   1.000
_cell.length_b   1.000
_cell.length_c   1.000
_cell.angle_alpha   90.00
_cell.angle_beta   90.00
_cell.angle_gamma   90.00
#
_symmetry.space_group_name_H-M   'P 1'
#
loop_
_entity.id
_entity.type
_entity.pdbx_description
1 polymer ?
#
loop_
_entity_poly.entity_id
_entity_poly.type
_entity_poly.pdbx_seq_one_letter_code
_entity_poly.pdbx_strand_id
1 'polypeptide(L)'
;MSSLPPNPPPPSYVQRFLLEALDIRGAVVKLTDVWQALQLRRHYPAPLAHLLGQLAAVTAVISGNLKHSGRLTFQIQSQGPVELIVVDCSATLNMRGYAKAKEPISSSANLAGLVRDGHLQLTLEQDGQEQPYRSLVALEGDTIAAVFTHYLEQSEQQPTGLWLACDSNTAAALFLQKLPDADRRDADGWSRMQQLAQTVRTAELLALPPEHLLHRLFNEEDITLYPARAVTHRWPPEPEKIISMLQSLGEEEVRSVLTEHGEVVVLDELSNHAYHFDEDDIGAIFRPQTLH
;
A
#
# COMPACT_ATOMS: atom_id res chain seq x y z
N MET A 1 1.98 -33.57 -10.58
CA MET A 1 3.08 -33.30 -9.64
C MET A 1 3.58 -31.90 -9.95
N SER A 2 2.98 -30.88 -9.32
CA SER A 2 3.34 -29.48 -9.57
C SER A 2 4.66 -29.18 -8.86
N SER A 3 5.70 -28.86 -9.64
CA SER A 3 7.01 -28.48 -9.13
C SER A 3 6.89 -27.11 -8.44
N LEU A 4 7.03 -27.08 -7.12
CA LEU A 4 7.15 -25.86 -6.32
C LEU A 4 8.26 -24.95 -6.90
N PRO A 5 8.05 -23.62 -6.95
CA PRO A 5 9.04 -22.70 -7.50
C PRO A 5 10.36 -22.75 -6.70
N PRO A 6 11.52 -22.51 -7.36
CA PRO A 6 12.85 -22.87 -6.86
C PRO A 6 13.40 -21.98 -5.73
N ASN A 7 12.64 -21.03 -5.19
CA ASN A 7 13.03 -20.24 -4.02
C ASN A 7 11.78 -19.78 -3.24
N PRO A 8 11.86 -19.66 -1.90
CA PRO A 8 10.80 -19.05 -1.12
C PRO A 8 10.59 -17.60 -1.61
N PRO A 9 9.33 -17.09 -1.60
CA PRO A 9 9.07 -15.72 -2.00
C PRO A 9 9.84 -14.74 -1.08
N PRO A 10 10.15 -13.52 -1.57
CA PRO A 10 10.74 -12.49 -0.71
C PRO A 10 9.76 -12.16 0.43
N PRO A 11 10.20 -11.49 1.51
CA PRO A 11 9.34 -11.25 2.67
C PRO A 11 8.06 -10.43 2.32
N SER A 12 8.19 -9.45 1.43
CA SER A 12 7.05 -8.72 0.85
C SER A 12 6.94 -8.97 -0.65
N TYR A 13 5.75 -9.33 -1.12
CA TYR A 13 5.52 -9.71 -2.50
C TYR A 13 4.07 -9.57 -2.96
N VAL A 14 3.92 -9.54 -4.29
CA VAL A 14 2.69 -9.81 -5.03
C VAL A 14 2.90 -11.08 -5.85
N GLN A 15 2.07 -12.10 -5.64
CA GLN A 15 2.12 -13.34 -6.41
C GLN A 15 0.79 -13.58 -7.10
N ARG A 16 0.82 -13.57 -8.43
CA ARG A 16 -0.36 -13.74 -9.28
C ARG A 16 -0.65 -15.22 -9.49
N PHE A 17 -1.90 -15.55 -9.72
CA PHE A 17 -2.33 -16.88 -10.14
C PHE A 17 -3.49 -16.80 -11.13
N LEU A 18 -3.74 -17.92 -11.82
CA LEU A 18 -4.86 -18.10 -12.74
C LEU A 18 -5.54 -19.45 -12.43
N LEU A 19 -6.85 -19.42 -12.29
CA LEU A 19 -7.69 -20.62 -12.31
C LEU A 19 -8.01 -20.91 -13.78
N GLU A 20 -7.22 -21.76 -14.42
CA GLU A 20 -7.19 -21.87 -15.89
C GLU A 20 -8.52 -22.31 -16.48
N ALA A 21 -9.17 -23.29 -15.84
CA ALA A 21 -10.42 -23.84 -16.30
C ALA A 21 -11.60 -22.84 -16.19
N LEU A 22 -11.47 -21.81 -15.35
CA LEU A 22 -12.54 -20.86 -15.04
C LEU A 22 -12.33 -19.47 -15.65
N ASP A 23 -11.17 -19.20 -16.25
CA ASP A 23 -10.77 -17.86 -16.69
C ASP A 23 -10.95 -16.82 -15.56
N ILE A 24 -10.49 -17.16 -14.34
CA ILE A 24 -10.49 -16.26 -13.18
C ILE A 24 -9.03 -16.00 -12.78
N ARG A 25 -8.61 -14.74 -12.85
CA ARG A 25 -7.29 -14.32 -12.38
C ARG A 25 -7.33 -13.91 -10.91
N GLY A 26 -6.20 -14.06 -10.23
CA GLY A 26 -6.07 -13.59 -8.87
C GLY A 26 -4.66 -13.17 -8.50
N ALA A 27 -4.56 -12.61 -7.29
CA ALA A 27 -3.28 -12.28 -6.68
C ALA A 27 -3.35 -12.49 -5.17
N VAL A 28 -2.24 -12.97 -4.60
CA VAL A 28 -1.99 -12.96 -3.16
C VAL A 28 -0.90 -11.93 -2.90
N VAL A 29 -1.15 -11.00 -1.98
CA VAL A 29 -0.18 -10.03 -1.49
C VAL A 29 0.14 -10.35 -0.05
N LYS A 30 1.44 -10.32 0.29
CA LYS A 30 1.89 -10.19 1.67
C LYS A 30 2.94 -9.10 1.74
N LEU A 31 2.78 -8.20 2.69
CA LEU A 31 3.72 -7.16 3.04
C LEU A 31 4.15 -7.40 4.48
N THR A 32 5.42 -7.74 4.70
CA THR A 32 6.01 -7.97 6.02
C THR A 32 7.05 -6.89 6.32
N ASP A 33 8.28 -7.03 5.84
CA ASP A 33 9.37 -6.06 5.98
C ASP A 33 8.99 -4.65 5.49
N VAL A 34 8.29 -4.56 4.35
CA VAL A 34 7.75 -3.27 3.84
C VAL A 34 6.74 -2.70 4.82
N TRP A 35 5.81 -3.51 5.34
CA TRP A 35 4.79 -3.03 6.28
C TRP A 35 5.40 -2.58 7.61
N GLN A 36 6.39 -3.31 8.12
CA GLN A 36 7.16 -2.90 9.29
C GLN A 36 7.90 -1.59 9.05
N ALA A 37 8.51 -1.42 7.87
CA ALA A 37 9.19 -0.18 7.51
C ALA A 37 8.23 1.03 7.45
N LEU A 38 7.02 0.87 6.94
CA LEU A 38 6.01 1.95 6.90
C LEU A 38 5.49 2.37 8.29
N GLN A 39 5.57 1.49 9.28
CA GLN A 39 5.11 1.76 10.65
C GLN A 39 6.21 2.23 11.59
N LEU A 40 7.48 1.98 11.23
CA LEU A 40 8.63 2.19 12.09
C LEU A 40 8.66 3.61 12.66
N ARG A 41 8.71 3.72 14.01
CA ARG A 41 8.72 4.97 14.79
C ARG A 41 7.44 5.82 14.75
N ARG A 42 6.36 5.36 14.13
CA ARG A 42 5.11 6.17 13.98
C ARG A 42 4.03 5.90 15.03
N HIS A 43 4.14 4.79 15.76
CA HIS A 43 3.26 4.44 16.90
C HIS A 43 1.76 4.61 16.61
N TYR A 44 1.32 4.18 15.42
CA TYR A 44 -0.06 4.32 15.02
C TYR A 44 -1.02 3.57 15.95
N PRO A 45 -2.17 4.17 16.34
CA PRO A 45 -3.26 3.42 16.94
C PRO A 45 -3.68 2.26 16.02
N ALA A 46 -4.00 1.11 16.60
CA ALA A 46 -4.27 -0.11 15.83
C ALA A 46 -5.29 0.06 14.69
N PRO A 47 -6.43 0.78 14.85
CA PRO A 47 -7.37 1.00 13.74
C PRO A 47 -6.77 1.79 12.57
N LEU A 48 -5.88 2.75 12.85
CA LEU A 48 -5.17 3.51 11.80
C LEU A 48 -4.11 2.66 11.11
N ALA A 49 -3.36 1.88 11.89
CA ALA A 49 -2.39 0.93 11.34
C ALA A 49 -3.08 -0.09 10.42
N HIS A 50 -4.19 -0.68 10.85
CA HIS A 50 -4.97 -1.60 10.02
C HIS A 50 -5.47 -0.95 8.73
N LEU A 51 -5.99 0.28 8.80
CA LEU A 51 -6.47 1.02 7.64
C LEU A 51 -5.35 1.30 6.62
N LEU A 52 -4.20 1.81 7.10
CA LEU A 52 -3.03 2.06 6.25
C LEU A 52 -2.48 0.76 5.64
N GLY A 53 -2.39 -0.33 6.41
CA GLY A 53 -1.89 -1.61 5.93
C GLY A 53 -2.82 -2.26 4.90
N GLN A 54 -4.13 -2.20 5.11
CA GLN A 54 -5.11 -2.65 4.11
C GLN A 54 -5.01 -1.83 2.82
N LEU A 55 -4.87 -0.50 2.93
CA LEU A 55 -4.66 0.36 1.77
C LEU A 55 -3.33 0.03 1.05
N ALA A 56 -2.27 -0.26 1.80
CA ALA A 56 -0.99 -0.71 1.24
C ALA A 56 -1.13 -2.02 0.46
N ALA A 57 -1.80 -3.02 1.03
CA ALA A 57 -1.99 -4.32 0.39
C ALA A 57 -2.79 -4.21 -0.91
N VAL A 58 -3.90 -3.46 -0.94
CA VAL A 58 -4.66 -3.24 -2.18
C VAL A 58 -3.89 -2.39 -3.20
N THR A 59 -3.10 -1.42 -2.75
CA THR A 59 -2.23 -0.65 -3.65
C THR A 59 -1.24 -1.57 -4.36
N ALA A 60 -0.64 -2.53 -3.65
CA ALA A 60 0.24 -3.53 -4.27
C ALA A 60 -0.49 -4.42 -5.28
N VAL A 61 -1.74 -4.82 -5.01
CA VAL A 61 -2.57 -5.57 -5.99
C VAL A 61 -2.73 -4.77 -7.28
N ILE A 62 -3.15 -3.50 -7.17
CA ILE A 62 -3.45 -2.65 -8.33
C ILE A 62 -2.17 -2.31 -9.09
N SER A 63 -1.10 -1.86 -8.40
CA SER A 63 0.21 -1.61 -9.00
C SER A 63 0.80 -2.85 -9.66
N GLY A 64 0.57 -4.04 -9.08
CA GLY A 64 1.01 -5.33 -9.64
C GLY A 64 0.33 -5.69 -10.97
N ASN A 65 -0.82 -5.08 -11.26
CA ASN A 65 -1.64 -5.32 -12.44
C ASN A 65 -1.60 -4.18 -13.48
N LEU A 66 -0.88 -3.09 -13.22
CA LEU A 66 -0.70 -2.01 -14.19
C LEU A 66 -0.04 -2.52 -15.47
N LYS A 67 -0.66 -2.19 -16.61
CA LYS A 67 -0.17 -2.57 -17.95
C LYS A 67 1.00 -1.72 -18.43
N HIS A 68 1.12 -0.50 -17.90
CA HIS A 68 2.13 0.48 -18.30
C HIS A 68 3.03 0.81 -17.12
N SER A 69 4.27 1.21 -17.42
CA SER A 69 5.17 1.79 -16.44
C SER A 69 4.57 3.11 -15.92
N GLY A 70 4.76 3.35 -14.63
CA GLY A 70 4.16 4.48 -13.95
C GLY A 70 4.21 4.34 -12.43
N ARG A 71 3.48 5.23 -11.77
CA ARG A 71 3.41 5.35 -10.32
C ARG A 71 1.96 5.60 -9.91
N LEU A 72 1.50 4.79 -8.95
CA LEU A 72 0.15 4.83 -8.43
C LEU A 72 0.17 5.37 -7.01
N THR A 73 -0.63 6.38 -6.75
CA THR A 73 -0.82 6.96 -5.42
C THR A 73 -2.29 6.90 -5.04
N PHE A 74 -2.59 6.31 -3.89
CA PHE A 74 -3.88 6.46 -3.23
C PHE A 74 -3.76 7.43 -2.06
N GLN A 75 -4.71 8.35 -1.99
CA GLN A 75 -4.77 9.36 -0.96
C GLN A 75 -6.17 9.41 -0.36
N ILE A 76 -6.29 9.19 0.95
CA ILE A 76 -7.52 9.46 1.69
C ILE A 76 -7.33 10.75 2.46
N GLN A 77 -8.22 11.72 2.26
CA GLN A 77 -8.28 12.95 3.05
C GLN A 77 -9.66 13.06 3.68
N SER A 78 -9.75 13.43 4.95
CA SER A 78 -11.03 13.48 5.65
C SER A 78 -11.12 14.56 6.73
N GLN A 79 -12.35 14.80 7.19
CA GLN A 79 -12.64 15.63 8.35
C GLN A 79 -12.73 14.83 9.65
N GLY A 80 -12.63 13.50 9.61
CA GLY A 80 -12.61 12.63 10.78
C GLY A 80 -11.25 12.59 11.49
N PRO A 81 -11.08 11.71 12.50
CA PRO A 81 -9.85 11.60 13.28
C PRO A 81 -8.59 11.35 12.45
N VAL A 82 -8.74 10.71 11.30
CA VAL A 82 -7.67 10.52 10.32
C VAL A 82 -7.71 11.67 9.31
N GLU A 83 -6.73 12.57 9.37
CA GLU A 83 -6.63 13.72 8.48
C GLU A 83 -6.23 13.28 7.07
N LEU A 84 -5.22 12.41 6.98
CA LEU A 84 -4.58 12.04 5.72
C LEU A 84 -4.03 10.61 5.77
N ILE A 85 -4.21 9.85 4.71
CA ILE A 85 -3.47 8.62 4.42
C ILE A 85 -2.95 8.73 2.99
N VAL A 86 -1.67 8.44 2.79
CA VAL A 86 -1.07 8.34 1.46
C VAL A 86 -0.38 6.99 1.35
N VAL A 87 -0.67 6.25 0.28
CA VAL A 87 0.13 5.09 -0.14
C VAL A 87 0.52 5.31 -1.58
N ASP A 88 1.80 5.14 -1.84
CA ASP A 88 2.41 5.36 -3.13
C ASP A 88 3.24 4.15 -3.55
N CYS A 89 3.06 3.69 -4.78
CA CYS A 89 3.74 2.51 -5.28
C CYS A 89 4.12 2.66 -6.76
N SER A 90 5.40 2.51 -7.06
CA SER A 90 5.90 2.47 -8.44
C SER A 90 5.48 1.20 -9.18
N ALA A 91 5.62 1.18 -10.50
CA ALA A 91 5.45 -0.01 -11.34
C ALA A 91 6.45 -1.14 -11.02
N THR A 92 7.60 -0.80 -10.42
CA THR A 92 8.58 -1.76 -9.89
C THR A 92 8.22 -2.30 -8.50
N LEU A 93 7.04 -1.94 -7.97
CA LEU A 93 6.56 -2.28 -6.64
C LEU A 93 7.43 -1.71 -5.51
N ASN A 94 8.04 -0.55 -5.74
CA ASN A 94 8.66 0.22 -4.66
C ASN A 94 7.60 1.08 -3.98
N MET A 95 7.30 0.77 -2.72
CA MET A 95 6.19 1.31 -1.96
C MET A 95 6.67 2.25 -0.86
N ARG A 96 5.93 3.33 -0.65
CA ARG A 96 6.02 4.21 0.51
C ARG A 96 4.63 4.66 0.91
N GLY A 97 4.48 5.23 2.10
CA GLY A 97 3.18 5.65 2.57
C GLY A 97 3.17 5.98 4.04
N TYR A 98 2.15 6.71 4.46
CA TYR A 98 1.95 7.13 5.84
C TYR A 98 0.51 7.51 6.08
N ALA A 99 0.20 7.66 7.36
CA ALA A 99 -1.05 8.22 7.83
C ALA A 99 -0.77 9.33 8.86
N LYS A 100 -1.70 10.27 8.93
CA LYS A 100 -1.71 11.39 9.88
C LYS A 100 -3.05 11.43 10.59
N ALA A 101 -3.01 11.37 11.92
CA ALA A 101 -4.18 11.57 12.77
C ALA A 101 -4.16 12.99 13.33
N LYS A 102 -5.33 13.63 13.39
CA LYS A 102 -5.50 14.95 14.03
C LYS A 102 -6.25 14.88 15.36
N GLU A 103 -6.92 13.76 15.62
CA GLU A 103 -7.68 13.51 16.86
C GLU A 103 -7.34 12.12 17.41
N PRO A 104 -7.55 11.88 18.72
CA PRO A 104 -7.45 10.55 19.30
C PRO A 104 -8.37 9.54 18.60
N ILE A 105 -7.84 8.36 18.33
CA ILE A 105 -8.57 7.28 17.63
C ILE A 105 -9.04 6.24 18.65
N SER A 106 -10.36 6.00 18.70
CA SER A 106 -10.94 4.91 19.49
C SER A 106 -10.49 3.56 18.96
N SER A 107 -10.19 2.60 19.84
CA SER A 107 -9.82 1.22 19.47
C SER A 107 -10.91 0.47 18.71
N SER A 108 -12.18 0.90 18.83
CA SER A 108 -13.33 0.32 18.12
C SER A 108 -13.73 1.10 16.87
N ALA A 109 -12.91 2.06 16.42
CA ALA A 109 -13.21 2.87 15.24
C ALA A 109 -13.27 2.02 13.97
N ASN A 110 -14.32 2.21 13.17
CA ASN A 110 -14.47 1.63 11.83
C ASN A 110 -14.09 2.67 10.76
N LEU A 111 -14.15 2.28 9.48
CA LEU A 111 -13.79 3.15 8.37
C LEU A 111 -14.55 4.48 8.41
N ALA A 112 -15.88 4.44 8.49
CA ALA A 112 -16.73 5.65 8.52
C ALA A 112 -16.40 6.58 9.71
N GLY A 113 -16.07 6.00 10.86
CA GLY A 113 -15.64 6.76 12.04
C GLY A 113 -14.26 7.38 11.92
N LEU A 114 -13.33 6.72 11.21
CA LEU A 114 -11.96 7.18 10.98
C LEU A 114 -11.89 8.31 9.95
N VAL A 115 -12.61 8.16 8.83
CA VAL A 115 -12.49 9.02 7.65
C VAL A 115 -13.77 9.78 7.31
N ARG A 116 -14.42 10.35 8.34
CA ARG A 116 -15.68 11.13 8.20
C ARG A 116 -15.57 12.22 7.14
N ASP A 117 -16.57 12.31 6.26
CA ASP A 117 -16.62 13.25 5.13
C ASP A 117 -15.34 13.19 4.28
N GLY A 118 -14.75 11.99 4.19
CA GLY A 118 -13.52 11.74 3.46
C GLY A 118 -13.74 11.55 1.97
N HIS A 119 -12.66 11.73 1.23
CA HIS A 119 -12.58 11.33 -0.17
C HIS A 119 -11.30 10.52 -0.38
N LEU A 120 -11.40 9.48 -1.21
CA LEU A 120 -10.26 8.72 -1.68
C LEU A 120 -9.95 9.16 -3.11
N GLN A 121 -8.71 9.55 -3.36
CA GLN A 121 -8.22 9.91 -4.68
C GLN A 121 -7.19 8.89 -5.15
N LEU A 122 -7.36 8.42 -6.38
CA LEU A 122 -6.34 7.72 -7.15
C LEU A 122 -5.59 8.74 -8.01
N THR A 123 -4.26 8.71 -7.98
CA THR A 123 -3.40 9.41 -8.91
C THR A 123 -2.53 8.40 -9.64
N LEU A 124 -2.56 8.40 -10.97
CA LEU A 124 -1.72 7.56 -11.82
C LEU A 124 -0.84 8.46 -12.68
N GLU A 125 0.45 8.44 -12.38
CA GLU A 125 1.50 9.04 -13.19
C GLU A 125 2.02 7.98 -14.15
N GLN A 126 1.97 8.23 -15.46
CA GLN A 126 2.47 7.29 -16.47
C GLN A 126 3.62 7.93 -17.25
N ASP A 127 4.61 7.12 -17.61
CA ASP A 127 5.75 7.59 -18.39
C ASP A 127 5.27 8.16 -19.73
N GLY A 128 5.66 9.39 -20.03
CA GLY A 128 5.30 10.08 -21.29
C GLY A 128 3.96 10.83 -21.27
N GLN A 129 3.24 10.87 -20.14
CA GLN A 129 2.09 11.78 -19.99
C GLN A 129 2.50 13.09 -19.30
N GLU A 130 2.03 14.21 -19.84
CA GLU A 130 2.33 15.54 -19.27
C GLU A 130 1.61 15.81 -17.95
N GLN A 131 0.43 15.21 -17.75
CA GLN A 131 -0.38 15.37 -16.55
C GLN A 131 -0.80 14.01 -15.99
N PRO A 132 -0.78 13.84 -14.65
CA PRO A 132 -1.23 12.61 -14.04
C PRO A 132 -2.74 12.43 -14.21
N TYR A 133 -3.16 11.19 -14.46
CA TYR A 133 -4.57 10.82 -14.38
C TYR A 133 -5.02 10.82 -12.93
N ARG A 134 -6.12 11.52 -12.62
CA ARG A 134 -6.70 11.58 -11.29
C ARG A 134 -8.14 11.12 -11.32
N SER A 135 -8.51 10.27 -10.38
CA SER A 135 -9.87 9.77 -10.23
C SER A 135 -10.28 9.81 -8.76
N LEU A 136 -11.52 10.21 -8.53
CA LEU A 136 -12.14 10.10 -7.21
C LEU A 136 -12.73 8.70 -7.07
N VAL A 137 -12.40 8.06 -5.97
CA VAL A 137 -12.96 6.78 -5.56
C VAL A 137 -13.97 7.05 -4.46
N ALA A 138 -15.22 6.67 -4.70
CA ALA A 138 -16.26 6.81 -3.69
C ALA A 138 -15.95 5.89 -2.49
N LEU A 139 -15.95 6.44 -1.27
CA LEU A 139 -15.80 5.67 -0.03
C LEU A 139 -17.12 4.95 0.31
N GLU A 140 -17.58 4.10 -0.60
CA GLU A 140 -18.82 3.33 -0.43
C GLU A 140 -18.56 1.97 0.23
N GLY A 141 -19.34 1.68 1.27
CA GLY A 141 -19.22 0.46 2.07
C GLY A 141 -18.44 0.66 3.38
N ASP A 142 -18.43 -0.39 4.21
CA ASP A 142 -17.93 -0.31 5.59
C ASP A 142 -16.42 -0.62 5.73
N THR A 143 -15.77 -1.05 4.64
CA THR A 143 -14.37 -1.51 4.66
C THR A 143 -13.62 -1.08 3.40
N ILE A 144 -12.29 -0.98 3.48
CA ILE A 144 -11.43 -0.73 2.31
C ILE A 144 -11.62 -1.81 1.24
N ALA A 145 -11.82 -3.06 1.65
CA ALA A 145 -12.10 -4.15 0.72
C ALA A 145 -13.37 -3.89 -0.12
N ALA A 146 -14.45 -3.41 0.51
CA ALA A 146 -15.69 -3.06 -0.17
C ALA A 146 -15.52 -1.87 -1.11
N VAL A 147 -14.87 -0.80 -0.63
CA VAL A 147 -14.56 0.41 -1.44
C VAL A 147 -13.83 0.04 -2.72
N PHE A 148 -12.76 -0.74 -2.61
CA PHE A 148 -11.95 -1.11 -3.76
C PHE A 148 -12.58 -2.19 -4.64
N THR A 149 -13.42 -3.05 -4.08
CA THR A 149 -14.23 -3.98 -4.90
C THR A 149 -15.16 -3.20 -5.81
N HIS A 150 -15.93 -2.26 -5.25
CA HIS A 150 -16.84 -1.41 -6.04
C HIS A 150 -16.08 -0.60 -7.10
N TYR A 151 -14.98 0.05 -6.71
CA TYR A 151 -14.14 0.81 -7.62
C TYR A 151 -13.63 -0.02 -8.81
N LEU A 152 -13.07 -1.21 -8.55
CA LEU A 152 -12.49 -2.07 -9.59
C LEU A 152 -13.56 -2.66 -10.50
N GLU A 153 -14.73 -2.99 -9.97
CA GLU A 153 -15.88 -3.43 -10.79
C GLU A 153 -16.34 -2.31 -11.73
N GLN A 154 -16.41 -1.07 -11.24
CA GLN A 154 -16.77 0.08 -12.07
C GLN A 154 -15.68 0.42 -13.11
N SER A 155 -14.39 0.36 -12.73
CA SER A 155 -13.30 0.77 -13.61
C SER A 155 -12.97 -0.25 -14.70
N GLU A 156 -13.00 -1.55 -14.37
CA GLU A 156 -12.64 -2.63 -15.29
C GLU A 156 -13.87 -3.33 -15.91
N GLN A 157 -15.08 -3.04 -15.42
CA GLN A 157 -16.32 -3.71 -15.85
C GLN A 157 -16.26 -5.23 -15.70
N GLN A 158 -15.55 -5.71 -14.69
CA GLN A 158 -15.42 -7.14 -14.39
C GLN A 158 -15.70 -7.41 -12.91
N PRO A 159 -16.51 -8.44 -12.58
CA PRO A 159 -16.74 -8.87 -11.21
C PRO A 159 -15.42 -9.08 -10.46
N THR A 160 -15.35 -8.52 -9.26
CA THR A 160 -14.13 -8.48 -8.47
C THR A 160 -14.39 -8.96 -7.04
N GLY A 161 -13.44 -9.66 -6.45
CA GLY A 161 -13.43 -10.05 -5.05
C GLY A 161 -12.14 -9.61 -4.41
N LEU A 162 -12.23 -8.94 -3.27
CA LEU A 162 -11.08 -8.48 -2.52
C LEU A 162 -11.26 -8.80 -1.04
N TRP A 163 -10.26 -9.45 -0.45
CA TRP A 163 -10.20 -9.74 0.98
C TRP A 163 -8.90 -9.17 1.52
N LEU A 164 -8.99 -8.37 2.58
CA LEU A 164 -7.84 -7.67 3.16
C LEU A 164 -7.69 -8.04 4.62
N ALA A 165 -6.46 -8.23 5.06
CA ALA A 165 -6.11 -8.44 6.46
C ALA A 165 -4.88 -7.62 6.81
N CYS A 166 -4.81 -7.14 8.05
CA CYS A 166 -3.62 -6.47 8.56
C CYS A 166 -3.51 -6.74 10.06
N ASP A 167 -2.30 -6.98 10.53
CA ASP A 167 -1.92 -6.93 11.94
C ASP A 167 -0.66 -6.05 12.11
N SER A 168 0.00 -6.11 13.27
CA SER A 168 1.22 -5.32 13.52
C SER A 168 2.42 -5.73 12.66
N ASN A 169 2.44 -6.95 12.13
CA ASN A 169 3.58 -7.54 11.44
C ASN A 169 3.36 -7.71 9.94
N THR A 170 2.11 -7.92 9.50
CA THR A 170 1.78 -8.27 8.12
C THR A 170 0.53 -7.53 7.65
N ALA A 171 0.59 -7.00 6.43
CA ALA A 171 -0.57 -6.60 5.66
C ALA A 171 -0.73 -7.52 4.45
N ALA A 172 -1.94 -8.00 4.18
CA ALA A 172 -2.17 -9.03 3.18
C ALA A 172 -3.47 -8.80 2.39
N ALA A 173 -3.48 -9.29 1.15
CA ALA A 173 -4.64 -9.27 0.29
C ALA A 173 -4.79 -10.60 -0.46
N LEU A 174 -6.04 -11.05 -0.61
CA LEU A 174 -6.45 -11.99 -1.66
C LEU A 174 -7.32 -11.22 -2.64
N PHE A 175 -6.98 -11.29 -3.91
CA PHE A 175 -7.71 -10.66 -5.00
C PHE A 175 -8.14 -11.73 -6.00
N LEU A 176 -9.40 -11.66 -6.43
CA LEU A 176 -9.96 -12.43 -7.53
C LEU A 176 -10.66 -11.49 -8.50
N GLN A 177 -10.54 -11.79 -9.79
CA GLN A 177 -11.28 -11.08 -10.81
C GLN A 177 -11.60 -12.01 -11.97
N LYS A 178 -12.86 -11.95 -12.39
CA LYS A 178 -13.36 -12.67 -13.54
C LYS A 178 -12.77 -12.07 -14.83
N LEU A 179 -12.29 -12.92 -15.75
CA LEU A 179 -11.86 -12.47 -17.07
C LEU A 179 -13.05 -12.42 -18.05
N PRO A 180 -12.92 -11.70 -19.18
CA PRO A 180 -13.88 -11.80 -20.27
C PRO A 180 -14.09 -13.26 -20.70
N ASP A 181 -15.32 -13.61 -21.05
CA ASP A 181 -15.72 -14.97 -21.48
C ASP A 181 -15.68 -16.07 -20.40
N ALA A 182 -15.37 -15.78 -19.13
CA ALA A 182 -15.35 -16.78 -18.06
C ALA A 182 -16.67 -17.59 -17.94
N ASP A 183 -17.83 -16.96 -18.14
CA ASP A 183 -19.14 -17.66 -18.11
C ASP A 183 -19.30 -18.71 -19.21
N ARG A 184 -18.52 -18.60 -20.31
CA ARG A 184 -18.53 -19.60 -21.38
C ARG A 184 -17.74 -20.85 -20.98
N ARG A 185 -16.79 -20.72 -20.04
CA ARG A 185 -16.09 -21.85 -19.44
C ARG A 185 -16.97 -22.55 -18.42
N ASP A 186 -17.48 -21.77 -17.48
CA ASP A 186 -18.37 -22.22 -16.41
C ASP A 186 -19.21 -21.03 -15.93
N ALA A 187 -20.52 -21.09 -16.15
CA ALA A 187 -21.46 -20.04 -15.75
C ALA A 187 -21.59 -19.88 -14.22
N ASP A 188 -21.27 -20.91 -13.44
CA ASP A 188 -21.30 -20.89 -11.97
C ASP A 188 -19.91 -20.66 -11.35
N GLY A 189 -18.84 -20.81 -12.15
CA GLY A 189 -17.45 -20.78 -11.68
C GLY A 189 -17.11 -19.56 -10.82
N TRP A 190 -17.55 -18.37 -11.24
CA TRP A 190 -17.31 -17.15 -10.45
C TRP A 190 -18.01 -17.17 -9.10
N SER A 191 -19.29 -17.57 -9.04
CA SER A 191 -20.05 -17.58 -7.80
C SER A 191 -19.45 -18.58 -6.81
N ARG A 192 -19.09 -19.77 -7.29
CA ARG A 192 -18.43 -20.82 -6.51
C ARG A 192 -17.08 -20.36 -5.95
N MET A 193 -16.21 -19.76 -6.78
CA MET A 193 -14.91 -19.25 -6.32
C MET A 193 -15.05 -18.13 -5.29
N GLN A 194 -16.04 -17.24 -5.48
CA GLN A 194 -16.31 -16.17 -4.52
C GLN A 194 -16.77 -16.73 -3.17
N GLN A 195 -17.66 -17.72 -3.16
CA GLN A 195 -18.13 -18.38 -1.93
C GLN A 195 -16.99 -19.09 -1.19
N LEU A 196 -16.12 -19.81 -1.91
CA LEU A 196 -14.94 -20.45 -1.31
C LEU A 196 -13.98 -19.42 -0.72
N ALA A 197 -13.69 -18.35 -1.48
CA ALA A 197 -12.82 -17.26 -1.03
C ALA A 197 -13.37 -16.53 0.21
N GLN A 198 -14.69 -16.38 0.36
CA GLN A 198 -15.31 -15.82 1.57
C GLN A 198 -15.03 -16.62 2.85
N THR A 199 -14.62 -17.89 2.73
CA THR A 199 -14.25 -18.72 3.89
C THR A 199 -12.84 -18.45 4.42
N VAL A 200 -12.07 -17.58 3.76
CA VAL A 200 -10.71 -17.23 4.19
C VAL A 200 -10.74 -16.56 5.56
N ARG A 201 -9.95 -17.05 6.50
CA ARG A 201 -9.81 -16.44 7.82
C ARG A 201 -8.66 -15.46 7.82
N THR A 202 -8.78 -14.38 8.60
CA THR A 202 -7.72 -13.37 8.78
C THR A 202 -6.37 -14.00 9.13
N ALA A 203 -6.35 -14.94 10.08
CA ALA A 203 -5.11 -15.62 10.48
C ALA A 203 -4.47 -16.44 9.33
N GLU A 204 -5.29 -17.04 8.47
CA GLU A 204 -4.80 -17.82 7.32
C GLU A 204 -4.20 -16.89 6.26
N LEU A 205 -4.89 -15.78 5.96
CA LEU A 205 -4.44 -14.79 4.99
C LEU A 205 -3.11 -14.13 5.41
N LEU A 206 -2.93 -13.87 6.71
CA LEU A 206 -1.71 -13.29 7.26
C LEU A 206 -0.55 -14.31 7.32
N ALA A 207 -0.82 -15.56 7.71
CA ALA A 207 0.24 -16.52 8.03
C ALA A 207 0.61 -17.48 6.89
N LEU A 208 -0.35 -17.99 6.11
CA LEU A 208 -0.10 -19.08 5.15
C LEU A 208 0.61 -18.59 3.88
N PRO A 209 1.60 -19.34 3.35
CA PRO A 209 2.15 -19.04 2.04
C PRO A 209 1.08 -19.24 0.94
N PRO A 210 1.23 -18.62 -0.25
CA PRO A 210 0.20 -18.60 -1.28
C PRO A 210 -0.19 -19.99 -1.76
N GLU A 211 0.77 -20.92 -1.88
CA GLU A 211 0.48 -22.29 -2.32
C GLU A 211 -0.49 -22.98 -1.36
N HIS A 212 -0.25 -22.85 -0.05
CA HIS A 212 -1.10 -23.47 0.97
C HIS A 212 -2.45 -22.77 1.10
N LEU A 213 -2.47 -21.43 1.01
CA LEU A 213 -3.70 -20.65 1.05
C LEU A 213 -4.61 -21.00 -0.13
N LEU A 214 -4.06 -21.02 -1.35
CA LEU A 214 -4.79 -21.30 -2.58
C LEU A 214 -5.23 -22.75 -2.64
N HIS A 215 -4.38 -23.71 -2.24
CA HIS A 215 -4.80 -25.10 -2.13
C HIS A 215 -5.90 -25.28 -1.09
N ARG A 216 -5.87 -24.58 0.04
CA ARG A 216 -6.97 -24.64 1.03
C ARG A 216 -8.29 -24.12 0.46
N LEU A 217 -8.25 -23.06 -0.33
CA LEU A 217 -9.45 -22.38 -0.85
C LEU A 217 -10.00 -23.04 -2.12
N PHE A 218 -9.13 -23.51 -3.01
CA PHE A 218 -9.45 -23.92 -4.38
C PHE A 218 -8.79 -25.27 -4.73
N ASN A 219 -8.75 -26.22 -3.79
CA ASN A 219 -8.12 -27.54 -3.97
C ASN A 219 -8.64 -28.34 -5.18
N GLU A 220 -9.89 -28.10 -5.59
CA GLU A 220 -10.53 -28.77 -6.73
C GLU A 220 -10.22 -28.12 -8.08
N GLU A 221 -9.56 -26.98 -8.10
CA GLU A 221 -9.28 -26.20 -9.31
C GLU A 221 -7.82 -26.34 -9.76
N ASP A 222 -7.60 -26.27 -11.07
CA ASP A 222 -6.26 -26.20 -11.64
C ASP A 222 -5.69 -24.77 -11.52
N ILE A 223 -4.72 -24.60 -10.61
CA ILE A 223 -4.12 -23.30 -10.28
C ILE A 223 -2.74 -23.17 -10.91
N THR A 224 -2.61 -22.20 -11.82
CA THR A 224 -1.30 -21.75 -12.31
C THR A 224 -0.80 -20.59 -11.47
N LEU A 225 0.24 -20.84 -10.68
CA LEU A 225 0.89 -19.85 -9.82
C LEU A 225 2.12 -19.26 -10.51
N TYR A 226 2.14 -17.93 -10.68
CA TYR A 226 3.25 -17.23 -11.32
C TYR A 226 4.37 -16.89 -10.32
N PRO A 227 5.58 -16.56 -10.81
CA PRO A 227 6.66 -16.09 -9.95
C PRO A 227 6.26 -14.85 -9.14
N ALA A 228 6.61 -14.85 -7.85
CA ALA A 228 6.38 -13.72 -6.97
C ALA A 228 7.20 -12.50 -7.42
N ARG A 229 6.58 -11.33 -7.42
CA ARG A 229 7.26 -10.04 -7.60
C ARG A 229 7.49 -9.41 -6.24
N ALA A 230 8.74 -9.06 -5.93
CA ALA A 230 9.09 -8.40 -4.68
C ALA A 230 8.41 -7.03 -4.58
N VAL A 231 7.82 -6.73 -3.42
CA VAL A 231 7.45 -5.36 -3.02
C VAL A 231 8.57 -4.85 -2.14
N THR A 232 9.01 -3.61 -2.34
CA THR A 232 10.19 -3.07 -1.66
C THR A 232 9.90 -1.71 -1.06
N HIS A 233 10.67 -1.32 -0.05
CA HIS A 233 10.68 0.04 0.48
C HIS A 233 12.11 0.57 0.41
N ARG A 234 12.54 0.95 -0.80
CA ARG A 234 13.90 1.39 -1.13
C ARG A 234 13.83 2.70 -1.91
N TRP A 235 13.32 3.74 -1.26
CA TRP A 235 13.33 5.07 -1.84
C TRP A 235 14.70 5.71 -1.61
N PRO A 236 15.28 6.39 -2.61
CA PRO A 236 16.53 7.11 -2.38
C PRO A 236 16.27 8.27 -1.39
N PRO A 237 17.18 8.50 -0.42
CA PRO A 237 17.14 9.72 0.38
C PRO A 237 17.30 10.96 -0.50
N GLU A 238 16.63 12.06 -0.12
CA GLU A 238 16.64 13.34 -0.84
C GLU A 238 17.21 14.46 0.07
N PRO A 239 18.49 14.39 0.48
CA PRO A 239 19.04 15.31 1.48
C PRO A 239 19.00 16.78 1.01
N GLU A 240 19.20 17.03 -0.28
CA GLU A 240 19.14 18.39 -0.86
C GLU A 240 17.77 19.07 -0.63
N LYS A 241 16.69 18.30 -0.72
CA LYS A 241 15.32 18.79 -0.46
C LYS A 241 15.14 19.14 1.02
N ILE A 242 15.69 18.32 1.91
CA ILE A 242 15.65 18.56 3.35
C ILE A 242 16.48 19.80 3.72
N ILE A 243 17.67 19.95 3.12
CA ILE A 243 18.52 21.13 3.30
C ILE A 243 17.79 22.39 2.83
N SER A 244 17.16 22.36 1.66
CA SER A 244 16.38 23.50 1.16
C SER A 244 15.21 23.86 2.08
N MET A 245 14.56 22.86 2.70
CA MET A 245 13.53 23.08 3.70
C MET A 245 14.10 23.75 4.96
N LEU A 246 15.22 23.26 5.50
CA LEU A 246 15.89 23.87 6.65
C LEU A 246 16.31 25.32 6.37
N GLN A 247 16.83 25.60 5.17
CA GLN A 247 17.16 26.97 4.75
C GLN A 247 15.93 27.88 4.71
N SER A 248 14.76 27.36 4.31
CA SER A 248 13.52 28.14 4.27
C SER A 248 12.94 28.48 5.64
N LEU A 249 13.24 27.67 6.67
CA LEU A 249 12.87 27.95 8.06
C LEU A 249 13.70 29.10 8.66
N GLY A 250 14.96 29.24 8.22
CA GLY A 250 15.90 30.25 8.66
C GLY A 250 16.89 29.74 9.71
N GLU A 251 18.09 30.34 9.73
CA GLU A 251 19.21 29.88 10.55
C GLU A 251 18.93 29.93 12.05
N GLU A 252 18.28 31.00 12.52
CA GLU A 252 17.99 31.22 13.93
C GLU A 252 17.10 30.11 14.50
N GLU A 253 16.04 29.74 13.77
CA GLU A 253 15.11 28.68 14.17
C GLU A 253 15.83 27.32 14.24
N VAL A 254 16.60 26.97 13.21
CA VAL A 254 17.31 25.69 13.14
C VAL A 254 18.38 25.58 14.24
N ARG A 255 19.11 26.67 14.52
CA ARG A 255 20.10 26.71 15.61
C ARG A 255 19.46 26.65 17.00
N SER A 256 18.26 27.21 17.16
CA SER A 256 17.50 27.10 18.40
C SER A 256 17.19 25.64 18.72
N VAL A 257 16.68 24.88 17.74
CA VAL A 257 16.42 23.45 17.86
C VAL A 257 17.70 22.67 18.22
N LEU A 258 18.81 22.99 17.55
CA LEU A 258 20.10 22.35 17.82
C LEU A 258 20.59 22.62 19.25
N THR A 259 20.41 23.84 19.77
CA THR A 259 20.82 24.21 21.14
C THR A 259 19.97 23.49 22.18
N GLU A 260 18.68 23.32 21.93
CA GLU A 260 17.74 22.68 22.86
C GLU A 260 17.89 21.15 22.89
N HIS A 261 18.06 20.52 21.72
CA HIS A 261 18.03 19.06 21.58
C HIS A 261 19.39 18.41 21.29
N GLY A 262 20.43 19.19 20.98
CA GLY A 262 21.78 18.71 20.66
C GLY A 262 21.95 18.15 19.24
N GLU A 263 20.85 17.90 18.52
CA GLU A 263 20.81 17.52 17.11
C GLU A 263 19.53 18.06 16.45
N VAL A 264 19.55 18.23 15.13
CA VAL A 264 18.33 18.48 14.33
C VAL A 264 17.96 17.20 13.61
N VAL A 265 16.78 16.65 13.92
CA VAL A 265 16.25 15.44 13.28
C VAL A 265 15.04 15.79 12.43
N VAL A 266 15.14 15.58 11.11
CA VAL A 266 14.02 15.72 10.18
C VAL A 266 13.52 14.34 9.78
N LEU A 267 12.22 14.09 9.95
CA LEU A 267 11.56 12.86 9.54
C LEU A 267 10.77 13.10 8.25
N ASP A 268 11.13 12.41 7.17
CA ASP A 268 10.32 12.42 5.94
C ASP A 268 9.08 11.53 6.15
N GLU A 269 7.92 12.16 6.25
CA GLU A 269 6.66 11.46 6.48
C GLU A 269 6.31 10.47 5.38
N LEU A 270 6.68 10.69 4.13
CA LEU A 270 6.28 9.78 3.06
C LEU A 270 7.24 8.60 2.95
N SER A 271 8.55 8.84 2.93
CA SER A 271 9.58 7.79 2.79
C SER A 271 10.04 7.15 4.10
N ASN A 272 9.65 7.70 5.26
CA ASN A 272 10.06 7.27 6.60
C ASN A 272 11.58 7.32 6.89
N HIS A 273 12.34 8.07 6.10
CA HIS A 273 13.74 8.36 6.38
C HIS A 273 13.88 9.37 7.54
N ALA A 274 14.91 9.17 8.35
CA ALA A 274 15.33 10.14 9.37
C ALA A 274 16.66 10.76 8.90
N TYR A 275 16.70 12.09 8.85
CA TYR A 275 17.88 12.88 8.52
C TYR A 275 18.35 13.54 9.80
N HIS A 276 19.60 13.27 10.17
CA HIS A 276 20.22 13.82 11.36
C HIS A 276 21.25 14.85 10.91
N PHE A 277 21.23 16.02 11.55
CA PHE A 277 22.17 17.10 11.30
C PHE A 277 22.79 17.53 12.62
N ASP A 278 24.11 17.55 12.66
CA ASP A 278 24.88 18.08 13.79
C ASP A 278 25.29 19.56 13.59
N GLU A 279 26.06 20.11 14.52
CA GLU A 279 26.53 21.50 14.46
C GLU A 279 27.37 21.79 13.20
N ASP A 280 28.20 20.85 12.76
CA ASP A 280 29.03 21.02 11.57
C ASP A 280 28.17 21.02 10.31
N ASP A 281 27.16 20.15 10.25
CA ASP A 281 26.18 20.11 9.17
C ASP A 281 25.36 21.41 9.09
N ILE A 282 24.80 21.88 10.21
CA ILE A 282 24.04 23.14 10.25
C ILE A 282 24.94 24.32 9.86
N GLY A 283 26.18 24.34 10.35
CA GLY A 283 27.18 25.31 9.94
C GLY A 283 27.44 25.30 8.44
N ALA A 284 27.50 24.12 7.81
CA ALA A 284 27.67 23.99 6.37
C ALA A 284 26.44 24.46 5.57
N ILE A 285 25.23 24.20 6.06
CA ILE A 285 23.96 24.58 5.40
C ILE A 285 23.80 26.10 5.31
N PHE A 286 24.22 26.84 6.34
CA PHE A 286 24.07 28.30 6.44
C PHE A 286 25.37 29.07 6.16
N ARG A 287 26.43 28.42 5.69
CA ARG A 287 27.65 29.12 5.27
C ARG A 287 27.31 30.12 4.16
N PRO A 288 27.67 31.40 4.30
CA PRO A 288 27.46 32.38 3.23
C PRO A 288 28.23 31.94 1.98
N GLN A 289 27.55 31.85 0.84
CA GLN A 289 28.20 31.60 -0.44
C GLN A 289 29.25 32.68 -0.67
N THR A 290 30.51 32.30 -0.65
CA THR A 290 31.61 33.19 -1.00
C THR A 290 31.55 33.38 -2.50
N LEU A 291 30.97 34.51 -2.93
CA LEU A 291 31.03 34.97 -4.32
C LEU A 291 32.51 35.15 -4.69
N HIS A 292 33.01 34.26 -5.57
CA HIS A 292 34.24 34.48 -6.32
C HIS A 292 33.91 35.19 -7.63
#